data_AF-A0A6N6RYM6-F1
#
_entry.id   AF-A0A6N6RYM6-F1
#
_cell.length_a   1.000
_cell.length_b   1.000
_cell.length_c   1.000
_cell.angle_alpha   90.00
_cell.angle_beta   90.00
_cell.angle_gamma   90.00
#
_symmetry.space_group_name_H-M   'P 1'
#
loop_
_entity.id
_entity.type
_entity.pdbx_description
1 polymer ?
#
loop_
_entity_poly.entity_id
_entity_poly.type
_entity_poly.pdbx_seq_one_letter_code
_entity_poly.pdbx_strand_id
1 'polypeptide(L)'
;MNTDGFKKQRPSQSEDNHVRVTVNITEGDEPFPIYQHTNGAIAETSNVDINEEILRQISAKHLFSANAVALKTSVETQKGLLDILA
;
A
#
# COMPACT_ATOMS: atom_id res chain seq x y z
N MET A 1 -2.70 22.53 -2.68
CA MET A 1 -3.19 21.15 -2.89
C MET A 1 -4.47 21.03 -2.08
N ASN A 2 -5.61 20.73 -2.70
CA ASN A 2 -6.87 20.56 -2.00
C ASN A 2 -7.01 19.08 -1.58
N THR A 3 -7.29 18.81 -0.30
CA THR A 3 -7.48 17.46 0.25
C THR A 3 -8.90 17.23 0.76
N ASP A 4 -9.85 18.09 0.37
CA ASP A 4 -11.26 18.00 0.72
C ASP A 4 -11.84 16.65 0.30
N GLY A 5 -12.50 15.97 1.24
CA GLY A 5 -13.11 14.67 1.03
C GLY A 5 -12.12 13.52 0.79
N PHE A 6 -10.82 13.75 0.87
CA PHE A 6 -9.84 12.69 0.67
C PHE A 6 -9.83 11.74 1.87
N LYS A 7 -10.15 10.47 1.62
CA LYS A 7 -10.21 9.44 2.66
C LYS A 7 -8.97 8.55 2.66
N LYS A 8 -8.59 8.12 3.85
CA LYS A 8 -7.52 7.17 4.09
C LYS A 8 -7.88 5.86 3.44
N GLN A 9 -6.99 5.37 2.59
CA GLN A 9 -7.12 4.10 1.91
C GLN A 9 -6.22 3.05 2.56
N ARG A 10 -6.73 1.83 2.71
CA ARG A 10 -5.98 0.69 3.22
C ARG A 10 -5.95 -0.40 2.14
N PRO A 11 -4.78 -0.71 1.58
CA PRO A 11 -4.63 -1.88 0.73
C PRO A 11 -4.57 -3.14 1.60
N SER A 12 -5.28 -4.18 1.19
CA SER A 12 -5.18 -5.54 1.73
C SER A 12 -4.82 -6.49 0.60
N GLN A 13 -3.92 -7.43 0.89
CA GLN A 13 -3.46 -8.42 -0.08
C GLN A 13 -4.05 -9.77 0.29
N SER A 14 -4.59 -10.48 -0.69
CA SER A 14 -5.10 -11.84 -0.53
C SER A 14 -4.64 -12.70 -1.70
N GLU A 15 -4.27 -13.94 -1.42
CA GLU A 15 -3.99 -14.94 -2.45
C GLU A 15 -5.30 -15.57 -2.92
N ASP A 16 -5.50 -15.65 -4.24
CA ASP A 16 -6.63 -16.38 -4.82
C ASP A 16 -6.30 -17.88 -5.00
N ASN A 17 -7.31 -18.68 -5.34
CA ASN A 17 -7.14 -20.12 -5.57
C ASN A 17 -6.22 -20.48 -6.75
N HIS A 18 -5.73 -19.50 -7.51
CA HIS A 18 -4.83 -19.66 -8.65
C HIS A 18 -3.43 -19.10 -8.37
N VAL A 19 -3.04 -18.93 -7.10
CA VAL A 19 -1.71 -18.44 -6.69
C VAL A 19 -1.45 -17.02 -7.25
N ARG A 20 -2.51 -16.22 -7.39
CA ARG A 20 -2.40 -14.80 -7.75
C ARG A 20 -2.67 -13.93 -6.54
N VAL A 21 -1.83 -12.92 -6.36
CA VAL A 21 -2.04 -11.89 -5.33
C VAL A 21 -3.04 -10.87 -5.87
N THR A 22 -4.16 -10.72 -5.17
CA THR A 22 -5.15 -9.66 -5.41
C THR A 22 -4.97 -8.56 -4.36
N VAL A 23 -5.04 -7.29 -4.80
CA VAL A 23 -5.01 -6.12 -3.92
C VAL A 23 -6.41 -5.52 -3.85
N ASN A 24 -6.99 -5.49 -2.66
CA ASN A 24 -8.26 -4.83 -2.39
C ASN A 24 -8.00 -3.53 -1.63
N ILE A 25 -8.52 -2.42 -2.12
CA ILE A 25 -8.41 -1.11 -1.47
C ILE A 25 -9.73 -0.80 -0.77
N THR A 26 -9.65 -0.50 0.53
CA THR A 26 -10.81 -0.08 1.32
C THR A 26 -10.58 1.33 1.84
N GLU A 27 -11.59 2.19 1.70
CA GLU A 27 -11.59 3.53 2.27
C GLU A 27 -12.07 3.51 3.73
N GLY A 28 -11.42 4.29 4.58
CA GLY A 28 -11.85 4.53 5.95
C GLY A 28 -13.10 5.39 5.99
N ASP A 29 -14.05 5.00 6.83
CA ASP A 29 -15.32 5.70 7.06
C ASP A 29 -15.23 6.73 8.20
N GLU A 30 -14.06 6.87 8.82
CA GLU A 30 -13.89 7.76 9.96
C GLU A 30 -14.06 9.24 9.55
N PRO A 31 -14.97 9.99 10.22
CA PRO A 31 -15.17 11.41 9.93
C PRO A 31 -14.05 12.28 10.51
N PHE A 32 -13.74 13.39 9.83
CA PHE A 32 -12.74 14.39 10.23
C PHE A 32 -13.38 15.79 10.34
N PRO A 33 -12.66 16.80 10.86
CA PRO A 33 -13.20 18.15 11.01
C PRO A 33 -13.75 18.70 9.69
N ILE A 34 -14.89 19.36 9.82
CA ILE A 34 -15.59 20.03 8.73
C ILE A 34 -15.31 21.53 8.87
N TYR A 35 -15.05 22.20 7.75
CA TYR A 35 -14.85 23.64 7.72
C TYR A 35 -15.66 24.29 6.59
N GLN A 36 -15.90 25.60 6.75
CA GLN A 36 -16.58 26.39 5.74
C GLN A 36 -15.55 27.21 4.96
N HIS A 37 -15.57 27.07 3.65
CA HIS A 37 -14.79 27.88 2.73
C HIS A 37 -15.31 29.32 2.67
N THR A 38 -14.47 30.23 2.19
CA THR A 38 -14.81 31.65 1.99
C THR A 38 -15.94 31.88 0.98
N ASN A 39 -16.22 30.91 0.10
CA ASN A 39 -17.35 30.94 -0.84
C ASN A 39 -18.65 30.35 -0.25
N GLY A 40 -18.67 30.00 1.04
CA GLY A 40 -19.81 29.41 1.73
C GLY A 40 -19.93 27.89 1.61
N ALA A 41 -19.09 27.22 0.81
CA ALA A 41 -19.08 25.76 0.71
C ALA A 41 -18.62 25.11 2.01
N ILE A 42 -19.18 23.96 2.34
CA ILE A 42 -18.79 23.16 3.51
C ILE A 42 -18.02 21.95 3.00
N ALA A 43 -16.83 21.71 3.54
CA ALA A 43 -16.01 20.56 3.17
C ALA A 43 -15.48 19.83 4.41
N GLU A 44 -15.35 18.51 4.26
CA GLU A 44 -14.67 17.67 5.23
C GLU A 44 -13.18 17.61 4.89
N THR A 45 -12.34 17.79 5.90
CA THR A 45 -10.89 17.63 5.75
C THR A 45 -10.49 16.16 5.56
N SER A 46 -9.28 15.93 5.03
CA SER A 46 -8.73 14.58 4.90
C SER A 46 -8.52 13.91 6.25
N ASN A 47 -8.95 12.65 6.39
CA ASN A 47 -8.73 11.83 7.59
C ASN A 47 -7.37 11.09 7.58
N VAL A 48 -6.42 11.53 6.74
CA VAL A 48 -5.08 10.96 6.66
C VAL A 48 -4.12 11.63 7.64
N ASP A 49 -3.60 10.85 8.58
CA ASP A 49 -2.44 11.25 9.40
C ASP A 49 -1.14 10.99 8.64
N ILE A 50 -0.41 12.06 8.32
CA ILE A 50 0.86 12.03 7.59
C ILE A 50 1.94 11.28 8.38
N ASN A 51 1.98 11.39 9.71
CA ASN A 51 3.01 10.74 10.52
C ASN A 51 2.85 9.22 10.46
N GLU A 52 1.62 8.74 10.52
CA GLU A 52 1.31 7.31 10.36
C GLU A 52 1.63 6.83 8.95
N GLU A 53 1.27 7.62 7.93
CA GLU A 53 1.45 7.26 6.52
C GLU A 53 2.94 7.18 6.12
N ILE A 54 3.79 8.07 6.64
CA ILE A 54 5.24 8.00 6.42
C ILE A 54 5.81 6.68 6.95
N LEU A 55 5.41 6.27 8.15
CA LEU A 55 5.88 5.02 8.75
C LEU A 55 5.44 3.81 7.91
N ARG A 56 4.19 3.81 7.42
CA ARG A 56 3.67 2.76 6.52
C ARG A 56 4.49 2.67 5.23
N GLN A 57 4.82 3.79 4.61
CA GLN A 57 5.61 3.81 3.38
C GLN A 57 7.03 3.28 3.60
N ILE A 58 7.65 3.61 4.74
CA ILE A 58 8.96 3.05 5.11
C ILE A 58 8.88 1.52 5.23
N SER A 59 7.89 1.00 5.96
CA SER A 59 7.68 -0.44 6.08
C SER A 59 7.42 -1.12 4.73
N ALA A 60 6.57 -0.53 3.89
CA ALA A 60 6.27 -1.04 2.56
C ALA A 60 7.51 -1.12 1.66
N LYS A 61 8.38 -0.09 1.71
CA LYS A 61 9.65 -0.07 0.97
C LYS A 61 10.58 -1.21 1.38
N HIS A 62 10.70 -1.46 2.68
CA HIS A 62 11.53 -2.56 3.19
C HIS A 62 10.97 -3.93 2.82
N LEU A 63 9.65 -4.13 2.94
CA LEU A 63 8.98 -5.37 2.54
C LEU A 63 9.15 -5.65 1.03
N PHE A 64 8.96 -4.63 0.19
CA PHE A 64 9.17 -4.76 -1.25
C PHE A 64 10.62 -5.19 -1.57
N SER A 65 11.59 -4.56 -0.90
CA SER A 65 13.00 -4.85 -1.09
C SER A 65 13.34 -6.29 -0.64
N ALA A 66 12.81 -6.74 0.50
CA ALA A 66 12.99 -8.12 0.98
C ALA A 66 12.40 -9.15 0.01
N ASN A 67 11.19 -8.89 -0.51
CA ASN A 67 10.54 -9.77 -1.49
C ASN A 67 11.33 -9.87 -2.79
N ALA A 68 11.86 -8.75 -3.29
CA ALA A 68 12.70 -8.74 -4.50
C ALA A 68 13.98 -9.58 -4.32
N VAL A 69 14.62 -9.50 -3.16
CA VAL A 69 15.80 -10.32 -2.83
C VAL A 69 15.43 -11.80 -2.76
N ALA A 70 14.33 -12.14 -2.07
CA ALA A 70 13.87 -13.53 -1.96
C ALA A 70 13.59 -14.18 -3.33
N LEU A 71 12.93 -13.45 -4.23
CA LEU A 71 12.68 -13.91 -5.60
C LEU A 71 13.98 -14.10 -6.38
N LYS A 72 14.92 -13.16 -6.27
CA LYS A 72 16.23 -13.27 -6.92
C LYS A 72 16.99 -14.52 -6.46
N THR A 73 17.06 -14.74 -5.15
CA THR A 73 17.72 -15.91 -4.57
C THR A 73 17.05 -17.21 -5.01
N SER A 74 15.72 -17.24 -5.11
CA SER A 74 14.98 -18.40 -5.62
C SER A 74 15.39 -18.75 -7.06
N VAL A 75 15.46 -17.76 -7.94
CA VAL A 75 15.89 -17.94 -9.35
C VAL A 75 17.34 -18.39 -9.44
N GLU A 76 18.25 -17.77 -8.68
CA GLU A 76 19.67 -18.15 -8.66
C GLU A 76 19.87 -19.59 -8.17
N THR A 77 19.12 -20.01 -7.15
CA THR A 77 19.15 -21.39 -6.62
C THR A 77 18.65 -22.39 -7.68
N GLN A 78 17.55 -22.08 -8.37
CA GLN A 78 17.03 -22.93 -9.45
C GLN A 78 18.04 -23.09 -10.58
N LYS A 79 18.72 -22.00 -10.98
CA LYS A 79 19.77 -22.05 -11.99
C LYS A 79 20.93 -22.93 -11.54
N GLY A 80 21.41 -22.77 -10.31
CA GLY A 80 22.49 -23.60 -9.77
C GLY A 80 22.16 -25.09 -9.76
N LEU A 81 20.90 -25.46 -9.47
CA LEU A 81 20.44 -26.85 -9.57
C LEU A 81 20.48 -27.39 -11.00
N LEU A 82 20.09 -26.58 -11.99
CA LEU A 82 20.17 -26.97 -13.41
C LEU A 82 21.62 -27.14 -13.88
N ASP A 83 22.52 -26.25 -13.45
CA ASP A 83 23.95 -26.32 -13.80
C ASP A 83 24.64 -27.59 -13.24
N ILE A 84 24.14 -28.18 -12.15
CA ILE A 84 24.64 -29.46 -11.59
C ILE A 84 24.19 -30.67 -12.42
N LEU A 85 23.01 -30.58 -13.06
CA LEU A 85 22.41 -31.70 -13.79
C LEU A 85 22.85 -31.78 -15.27
N ALA A 86 23.41 -30.70 -15.82
CA ALA A 86 23.90 -30.60 -17.19
C ALA A 86 25.34 -31.14 -17.33
#